data_AF-A0A662W4L9-F1
#
_entry.id   AF-A0A662W4L9-F1
#
_cell.length_a   1.000
_cell.length_b   1.000
_cell.length_c   1.000
_cell.angle_alpha   90.00
_cell.angle_beta   90.00
_cell.angle_gamma   90.00
#
_symmetry.space_group_name_H-M   'P 1'
#
loop_
_entity.id
_entity.type
_entity.pdbx_description
1 polymer ?
#
loop_
_entity_poly.entity_id
_entity_poly.type
_entity_poly.pdbx_seq_one_letter_code
_entity_poly.pdbx_strand_id
1 'polypeptide(L)'
;MTSEVKHFLELEEKLRTLNSEIQGFKAGKINKDVYELAKQGYYNFWRFRDLMRTVDDARVELYDVDEHEDYVGFKPIIHPLIDWSEDLLKWKEVACRREGAFYKCEEVPAHPFYAHQGEIRSAGITCGFISPDEEKISMLKAVDSFTNCLHSFAVDAAKAFKDKDELEEETAGICKIIGYPSDPKTREILFKACKTFAKWVDENEWWYSSADTDEQEGLIFPNKIQFTIGGYVGHKSEIDLKDMEFLYYDHHYARAEAAKYALERGLNLECSGTLELSCKLKSPEDAIEIARFLTFLPSMDIHLNEIAHDIASERSEMCEVECHADPEDYIDYDSCVEDCEISCDEDEACKEECIDSCVINQCADVCGRRTLEETKEELSENLRDLYYKAITDRSMNYGDILEDLREW
;
A
#
# COMPACT_ATOMS: atom_id res chain seq x y z
N MET A 1 -28.64 -6.67 -5.83
CA MET A 1 -27.86 -5.51 -5.34
C MET A 1 -28.75 -4.29 -5.38
N THR A 2 -28.85 -3.58 -4.26
CA THR A 2 -29.65 -2.36 -4.10
C THR A 2 -28.96 -1.17 -4.79
N SER A 3 -29.73 -0.12 -5.12
CA SER A 3 -29.18 1.10 -5.77
C SER A 3 -28.12 1.80 -4.91
N GLU A 4 -28.29 1.70 -3.59
CA GLU A 4 -27.51 2.36 -2.55
C GLU A 4 -26.09 1.80 -2.47
N VAL A 5 -25.93 0.47 -2.48
CA VAL A 5 -24.61 -0.19 -2.50
C VAL A 5 -23.81 0.21 -3.73
N LYS A 6 -24.45 0.30 -4.89
CA LYS A 6 -23.80 0.75 -6.13
C LYS A 6 -23.31 2.19 -6.01
N HIS A 7 -24.09 3.04 -5.35
CA HIS A 7 -23.73 4.45 -5.16
C HIS A 7 -22.53 4.63 -4.24
N PHE A 8 -22.42 3.83 -3.16
CA PHE A 8 -21.22 3.85 -2.31
C PHE A 8 -19.95 3.45 -3.06
N LEU A 9 -20.01 2.44 -3.92
CA LEU A 9 -18.87 2.04 -4.75
C LEU A 9 -18.49 3.13 -5.77
N GLU A 10 -19.46 3.85 -6.33
CA GLU A 10 -19.19 5.00 -7.22
C GLU A 10 -18.53 6.17 -6.46
N LEU A 11 -18.98 6.44 -5.24
CA LEU A 11 -18.39 7.48 -4.36
C LEU A 11 -16.98 7.12 -3.93
N GLU A 12 -16.75 5.87 -3.56
CA GLU A 12 -15.45 5.30 -3.23
C GLU A 12 -14.46 5.45 -4.41
N GLU A 13 -14.85 5.08 -5.63
CA GLU A 13 -14.01 5.18 -6.82
C GLU A 13 -13.62 6.65 -7.09
N LYS A 14 -14.57 7.57 -6.89
CA LYS A 14 -14.35 9.00 -7.03
C LYS A 14 -13.43 9.56 -5.94
N LEU A 15 -13.57 9.11 -4.69
CA LEU A 15 -12.68 9.49 -3.58
C LEU A 15 -11.24 9.06 -3.88
N ARG A 16 -11.03 7.80 -4.27
CA ARG A 16 -9.69 7.29 -4.64
C ARG A 16 -9.08 8.10 -5.78
N THR A 17 -9.85 8.35 -6.82
CA THR A 17 -9.38 9.11 -7.99
C THR A 17 -8.95 10.52 -7.61
N LEU A 18 -9.78 11.24 -6.82
CA LEU A 18 -9.46 12.59 -6.38
C LEU A 18 -8.25 12.62 -5.45
N ASN A 19 -8.15 11.65 -4.52
CA ASN A 19 -7.04 11.55 -3.59
C ASN A 19 -5.71 11.34 -4.35
N SER A 20 -5.72 10.43 -5.33
CA SER A 20 -4.59 10.18 -6.24
C SER A 20 -4.19 11.44 -7.04
N GLU A 21 -5.17 12.13 -7.66
CA GLU A 21 -4.91 13.37 -8.41
C GLU A 21 -4.32 14.49 -7.55
N ILE A 22 -4.72 14.61 -6.28
CA ILE A 22 -4.20 15.63 -5.36
C ILE A 22 -2.74 15.36 -4.99
N GLN A 23 -2.36 14.08 -4.88
CA GLN A 23 -0.98 13.67 -4.62
C GLN A 23 -0.09 13.78 -5.88
N GLY A 24 -0.63 14.25 -7.00
CA GLY A 24 0.12 14.49 -8.24
C GLY A 24 0.10 13.32 -9.21
N PHE A 25 -0.78 12.34 -9.01
CA PHE A 25 -0.91 11.16 -9.86
C PHE A 25 -2.10 11.33 -10.80
N LYS A 26 -1.85 11.29 -12.11
CA LYS A 26 -2.93 11.36 -13.09
C LYS A 26 -2.63 10.53 -14.33
N ALA A 27 -3.49 9.54 -14.60
CA ALA A 27 -3.38 8.67 -15.77
C ALA A 27 -1.96 8.11 -15.89
N GLY A 28 -1.45 7.65 -14.74
CA GLY A 28 -0.13 7.08 -14.59
C GLY A 28 1.06 8.02 -14.55
N LYS A 29 0.91 9.30 -14.86
CA LYS A 29 2.03 10.24 -14.75
C LYS A 29 2.11 10.81 -13.34
N ILE A 30 3.31 10.80 -12.76
CA ILE A 30 3.60 11.58 -11.56
C ILE A 30 4.02 13.01 -11.95
N ASN A 31 3.33 13.99 -11.40
CA ASN A 31 3.84 15.35 -11.34
C ASN A 31 4.64 15.50 -10.05
N LYS A 32 5.97 15.39 -10.15
CA LYS A 32 6.89 15.43 -8.99
C LYS A 32 6.71 16.69 -8.16
N ASP A 33 6.50 17.84 -8.79
CA ASP A 33 6.30 19.11 -8.06
C ASP A 33 5.02 19.08 -7.23
N VAL A 34 3.93 18.51 -7.77
CA VAL A 34 2.67 18.35 -7.04
C VAL A 34 2.80 17.32 -5.92
N TYR A 35 3.52 16.23 -6.15
CA TYR A 35 3.76 15.20 -5.14
C TYR A 35 4.56 15.72 -3.94
N GLU A 36 5.64 16.46 -4.19
CA GLU A 36 6.44 17.08 -3.13
C GLU A 36 5.66 18.18 -2.38
N LEU A 37 4.80 18.94 -3.08
CA LEU A 37 3.86 19.86 -2.44
C LEU A 37 2.85 19.11 -1.55
N ALA A 38 2.30 17.99 -2.01
CA ALA A 38 1.33 17.20 -1.26
C ALA A 38 1.94 16.61 0.02
N LYS A 39 3.19 16.14 -0.03
CA LYS A 39 3.96 15.72 1.17
C LYS A 39 4.10 16.82 2.20
N GLN A 40 4.21 18.08 1.75
CA GLN A 40 4.30 19.25 2.61
C GLN A 40 2.91 19.79 3.04
N GLY A 41 1.83 19.08 2.73
CA GLY A 41 0.47 19.48 3.06
C GLY A 41 -0.14 20.52 2.13
N TYR A 42 0.47 20.81 0.98
CA TYR A 42 -0.08 21.72 -0.03
C TYR A 42 -0.88 20.98 -1.09
N TYR A 43 -2.18 21.24 -1.13
CA TYR A 43 -3.13 20.59 -2.03
C TYR A 43 -3.75 21.59 -2.99
N ASN A 44 -3.95 21.19 -4.26
CA ASN A 44 -4.65 22.04 -5.21
C ASN A 44 -6.05 22.41 -4.68
N PHE A 45 -6.37 23.71 -4.63
CA PHE A 45 -7.60 24.20 -4.01
C PHE A 45 -8.87 23.53 -4.55
N TRP A 46 -8.99 23.44 -5.88
CA TRP A 46 -10.21 22.92 -6.52
C TRP A 46 -10.35 21.42 -6.30
N ARG A 47 -9.25 20.67 -6.46
CA ARG A 47 -9.27 19.22 -6.27
C ARG A 47 -9.51 18.82 -4.82
N PHE A 48 -8.82 19.45 -3.88
CA PHE A 48 -9.04 19.18 -2.46
C PHE A 48 -10.46 19.54 -2.01
N ARG A 49 -11.02 20.65 -2.52
CA ARG A 49 -12.42 20.99 -2.27
C ARG A 49 -13.36 19.93 -2.82
N ASP A 50 -13.13 19.43 -4.03
CA ASP A 50 -13.98 18.41 -4.64
C ASP A 50 -13.84 17.04 -3.93
N LEU A 51 -12.65 16.72 -3.40
CA LEU A 51 -12.43 15.55 -2.52
C LEU A 51 -13.29 15.66 -1.27
N MET A 52 -13.18 16.76 -0.54
CA MET A 52 -13.93 16.97 0.71
C MET A 52 -15.44 17.08 0.47
N ARG A 53 -15.87 17.56 -0.71
CA ARG A 53 -17.28 17.49 -1.10
C ARG A 53 -17.74 16.05 -1.32
N THR A 54 -16.88 15.21 -1.89
CA THR A 54 -17.21 13.79 -2.10
C THR A 54 -17.25 13.03 -0.76
N VAL A 55 -16.44 13.42 0.22
CA VAL A 55 -16.56 12.93 1.62
C VAL A 55 -17.92 13.32 2.20
N ASP A 56 -18.37 14.56 1.99
CA ASP A 56 -19.71 15.00 2.44
C ASP A 56 -20.85 14.29 1.69
N ASP A 57 -20.70 14.07 0.37
CA ASP A 57 -21.64 13.28 -0.44
C ASP A 57 -21.76 11.86 0.17
N ALA A 58 -20.65 11.19 0.52
CA ALA A 58 -20.67 9.88 1.18
C ALA A 58 -21.30 9.91 2.58
N ARG A 59 -21.06 10.97 3.36
CA ARG A 59 -21.70 11.16 4.66
C ARG A 59 -23.22 11.24 4.57
N VAL A 60 -23.74 12.01 3.60
CA VAL A 60 -25.17 12.15 3.37
C VAL A 60 -25.80 10.80 3.04
N GLU A 61 -25.18 10.04 2.14
CA GLU A 61 -25.66 8.71 1.78
C GLU A 61 -25.61 7.73 2.96
N LEU A 62 -24.60 7.84 3.83
CA LEU A 62 -24.52 7.05 5.07
C LEU A 62 -25.68 7.35 6.03
N TYR A 63 -26.11 8.62 6.14
CA TYR A 63 -27.31 8.97 6.91
C TYR A 63 -28.57 8.38 6.28
N ASP A 64 -28.71 8.47 4.96
CA ASP A 64 -29.88 7.97 4.25
C ASP A 64 -30.03 6.45 4.45
N VAL A 65 -28.93 5.68 4.44
CA VAL A 65 -28.98 4.23 4.72
C VAL A 65 -29.08 3.89 6.21
N ASP A 66 -28.61 4.75 7.14
CA ASP A 66 -28.79 4.52 8.57
C ASP A 66 -30.28 4.48 8.99
N GLU A 67 -31.12 5.27 8.32
CA GLU A 67 -32.56 5.29 8.53
C GLU A 67 -33.28 4.09 7.89
N HIS A 68 -32.60 3.32 7.04
CA HIS A 68 -33.20 2.23 6.29
C HIS A 68 -33.21 0.91 7.08
N GLU A 69 -34.38 0.24 7.17
CA GLU A 69 -34.56 -0.97 8.00
C GLU A 69 -33.62 -2.13 7.61
N ASP A 70 -33.32 -2.25 6.31
CA ASP A 70 -32.42 -3.27 5.77
C ASP A 70 -30.97 -3.15 6.28
N TYR A 71 -30.57 -1.98 6.79
CA TYR A 71 -29.21 -1.71 7.25
C TYR A 71 -29.05 -1.73 8.78
N VAL A 72 -30.07 -2.16 9.52
CA VAL A 72 -30.02 -2.21 11.00
C VAL A 72 -28.82 -3.02 11.52
N GLY A 73 -28.45 -4.10 10.83
CA GLY A 73 -27.27 -4.93 11.17
C GLY A 73 -25.93 -4.24 10.92
N PHE A 74 -25.91 -3.18 10.13
CA PHE A 74 -24.71 -2.41 9.76
C PHE A 74 -24.52 -1.13 10.58
N LYS A 75 -25.46 -0.76 11.46
CA LYS A 75 -25.34 0.43 12.32
C LYS A 75 -24.01 0.55 13.07
N PRO A 76 -23.42 -0.54 13.63
CA PRO A 76 -22.12 -0.48 14.27
C PRO A 76 -20.95 -0.08 13.35
N ILE A 77 -21.16 -0.10 12.02
CA ILE A 77 -20.18 0.30 11.00
C ILE A 77 -20.57 1.67 10.43
N ILE A 78 -21.86 1.90 10.18
CA ILE A 78 -22.38 3.13 9.58
C ILE A 78 -22.14 4.32 10.52
N HIS A 79 -22.42 4.20 11.82
CA HIS A 79 -22.23 5.33 12.73
C HIS A 79 -20.75 5.78 12.83
N PRO A 80 -19.76 4.88 13.02
CA PRO A 80 -18.36 5.30 12.98
C PRO A 80 -17.91 5.89 11.63
N LEU A 81 -18.46 5.43 10.51
CA LEU A 81 -18.17 6.03 9.19
C LEU A 81 -18.73 7.46 9.07
N ILE A 82 -19.94 7.69 9.59
CA ILE A 82 -20.53 9.03 9.69
C ILE A 82 -19.62 9.91 10.55
N ASP A 83 -19.29 9.48 11.77
CA ASP A 83 -18.47 10.25 12.70
C ASP A 83 -17.07 10.55 12.12
N TRP A 84 -16.46 9.59 11.42
CA TRP A 84 -15.20 9.78 10.70
C TRP A 84 -15.33 10.87 9.64
N SER A 85 -16.37 10.82 8.81
CA SER A 85 -16.59 11.82 7.77
C SER A 85 -16.85 13.22 8.36
N GLU A 86 -17.52 13.32 9.51
CA GLU A 86 -17.70 14.59 10.22
C GLU A 86 -16.37 15.14 10.76
N ASP A 87 -15.54 14.28 11.33
CA ASP A 87 -14.20 14.65 11.80
C ASP A 87 -13.33 15.13 10.63
N LEU A 88 -13.38 14.48 9.47
CA LEU A 88 -12.68 14.93 8.26
C LEU A 88 -13.13 16.34 7.84
N LEU A 89 -14.44 16.58 7.79
CA LEU A 89 -15.00 17.87 7.39
C LEU A 89 -14.63 18.98 8.39
N LYS A 90 -14.70 18.68 9.69
CA LYS A 90 -14.31 19.57 10.78
C LYS A 90 -12.81 19.88 10.73
N TRP A 91 -11.95 18.88 10.60
CA TRP A 91 -10.51 19.07 10.52
C TRP A 91 -10.09 19.84 9.28
N LYS A 92 -10.78 19.68 8.15
CA LYS A 92 -10.58 20.53 6.98
C LYS A 92 -10.84 22.02 7.29
N GLU A 93 -11.75 22.37 8.18
CA GLU A 93 -11.97 23.77 8.56
C GLU A 93 -10.92 24.31 9.54
N VAL A 94 -10.38 23.44 10.40
CA VAL A 94 -9.47 23.83 11.47
C VAL A 94 -8.00 23.80 11.03
N ALA A 95 -7.60 22.75 10.30
CA ALA A 95 -6.21 22.47 9.95
C ALA A 95 -5.82 22.96 8.55
N CYS A 96 -6.79 23.22 7.65
CA CYS A 96 -6.51 23.66 6.29
C CYS A 96 -6.82 25.15 6.08
N ARG A 97 -5.86 25.86 5.49
CA ARG A 97 -6.01 27.28 5.14
C ARG A 97 -5.73 27.49 3.67
N ARG A 98 -6.51 28.37 3.04
CA ARG A 98 -6.28 28.71 1.64
C ARG A 98 -5.09 29.64 1.50
N GLU A 99 -4.11 29.21 0.72
CA GLU A 99 -2.93 29.98 0.33
C GLU A 99 -2.88 30.10 -1.20
N GLY A 100 -3.53 31.15 -1.71
CA GLY A 100 -3.64 31.40 -3.14
C GLY A 100 -4.40 30.29 -3.89
N ALA A 101 -3.66 29.53 -4.70
CA ALA A 101 -4.18 28.42 -5.51
C ALA A 101 -4.19 27.07 -4.77
N PHE A 102 -3.70 27.03 -3.53
CA PHE A 102 -3.57 25.82 -2.73
C PHE A 102 -4.35 25.92 -1.43
N TYR A 103 -4.67 24.76 -0.85
CA TYR A 103 -4.84 24.62 0.58
C TYR A 103 -3.51 24.19 1.18
N LYS A 104 -3.10 24.81 2.28
CA LYS A 104 -2.08 24.27 3.17
C LYS A 104 -2.78 23.65 4.36
N CYS A 105 -2.62 22.35 4.53
CA CYS A 105 -3.17 21.59 5.65
C CYS A 105 -2.05 21.18 6.59
N GLU A 106 -2.20 21.53 7.87
CA GLU A 106 -1.38 20.97 8.93
C GLU A 106 -1.80 19.51 9.19
N GLU A 107 -0.88 18.71 9.72
CA GLU A 107 -1.22 17.37 10.19
C GLU A 107 -2.21 17.43 11.34
N VAL A 108 -3.10 16.45 11.37
CA VAL A 108 -4.21 16.35 12.32
C VAL A 108 -3.97 15.21 13.30
N PRO A 109 -4.52 15.26 14.52
CA PRO A 109 -4.41 14.16 15.48
C PRO A 109 -4.94 12.86 14.88
N ALA A 110 -4.17 11.77 14.99
CA ALA A 110 -4.59 10.48 14.42
C ALA A 110 -5.65 9.76 15.27
N HIS A 111 -5.66 10.02 16.58
CA HIS A 111 -6.49 9.31 17.57
C HIS A 111 -7.98 9.20 17.19
N PRO A 112 -8.69 10.27 16.76
CA PRO A 112 -10.11 10.15 16.40
C PRO A 112 -10.33 9.13 15.28
N PHE A 113 -9.46 9.13 14.28
CA PHE A 113 -9.60 8.26 13.11
C PHE A 113 -9.24 6.81 13.40
N TYR A 114 -8.17 6.56 14.18
CA TYR A 114 -7.87 5.21 14.67
C TYR A 114 -8.99 4.66 15.58
N ALA A 115 -9.63 5.51 16.38
CA ALA A 115 -10.77 5.08 17.21
C ALA A 115 -11.94 4.61 16.35
N HIS A 116 -12.34 5.40 15.34
CA HIS A 116 -13.39 5.00 14.38
C HIS A 116 -13.04 3.70 13.67
N GLN A 117 -11.78 3.55 13.24
CA GLN A 117 -11.28 2.31 12.63
C GLN A 117 -11.41 1.11 13.60
N GLY A 118 -11.08 1.31 14.88
CA GLY A 118 -11.21 0.28 15.92
C GLY A 118 -12.66 -0.13 16.18
N GLU A 119 -13.61 0.82 16.14
CA GLU A 119 -15.04 0.54 16.26
C GLU A 119 -15.55 -0.30 15.07
N ILE A 120 -15.17 0.05 13.85
CA ILE A 120 -15.52 -0.69 12.63
C ILE A 120 -14.92 -2.11 12.66
N ARG A 121 -13.66 -2.24 13.07
CA ARG A 121 -13.00 -3.55 13.26
C ARG A 121 -13.70 -4.40 14.31
N SER A 122 -14.16 -3.80 15.39
CA SER A 122 -14.93 -4.49 16.44
C SER A 122 -16.29 -4.99 15.93
N ALA A 123 -16.83 -4.37 14.88
CA ALA A 123 -18.02 -4.83 14.18
C ALA A 123 -17.75 -5.94 13.15
N GLY A 124 -16.50 -6.42 13.05
CA GLY A 124 -16.10 -7.52 12.18
C GLY A 124 -15.69 -7.11 10.76
N ILE A 125 -15.50 -5.81 10.51
CA ILE A 125 -15.01 -5.30 9.23
C ILE A 125 -13.54 -4.87 9.37
N THR A 126 -12.66 -5.55 8.64
CA THR A 126 -11.27 -5.11 8.50
C THR A 126 -11.20 -4.01 7.44
N CYS A 127 -10.71 -2.84 7.86
CA CYS A 127 -10.50 -1.69 6.98
C CYS A 127 -9.57 -0.68 7.65
N GLY A 128 -9.10 0.29 6.84
CA GLY A 128 -8.32 1.45 7.26
C GLY A 128 -6.92 1.08 7.78
N PHE A 129 -5.96 1.99 7.61
CA PHE A 129 -4.60 1.79 8.13
C PHE A 129 -4.05 3.08 8.72
N ILE A 130 -4.55 3.39 9.91
CA ILE A 130 -3.98 4.39 10.82
C ILE A 130 -3.40 3.64 12.00
N SER A 131 -2.10 3.79 12.23
CA SER A 131 -1.43 3.11 13.34
C SER A 131 -1.81 3.77 14.67
N PRO A 132 -2.04 2.99 15.75
CA PRO A 132 -2.26 3.54 17.08
C PRO A 132 -1.05 4.33 17.61
N ASP A 133 0.14 4.09 17.07
CA ASP A 133 1.38 4.75 17.48
C ASP A 133 1.60 6.10 16.77
N GLU A 134 0.80 6.41 15.74
CA GLU A 134 0.86 7.70 15.06
C GLU A 134 0.14 8.77 15.90
N GLU A 135 0.87 9.79 16.35
CA GLU A 135 0.23 10.92 17.03
C GLU A 135 -0.52 11.83 16.05
N LYS A 136 0.03 11.98 14.84
CA LYS A 136 -0.49 12.86 13.79
C LYS A 136 -0.41 12.22 12.42
N ILE A 137 -1.34 12.60 11.55
CA ILE A 137 -1.41 12.14 10.16
C ILE A 137 -1.79 13.26 9.22
N SER A 138 -1.48 13.09 7.92
CA SER A 138 -1.97 14.00 6.89
C SER A 138 -3.48 13.83 6.65
N MET A 139 -4.12 14.91 6.21
CA MET A 139 -5.55 14.86 5.83
C MET A 139 -5.82 13.83 4.73
N LEU A 140 -4.91 13.68 3.77
CA LEU A 140 -5.08 12.71 2.68
C LEU A 140 -5.01 11.27 3.19
N LYS A 141 -4.12 10.96 4.15
CA LYS A 141 -4.08 9.64 4.79
C LYS A 141 -5.38 9.34 5.54
N ALA A 142 -5.94 10.33 6.24
CA ALA A 142 -7.23 10.17 6.92
C ALA A 142 -8.39 9.92 5.95
N VAL A 143 -8.43 10.61 4.81
CA VAL A 143 -9.44 10.39 3.75
C VAL A 143 -9.26 9.03 3.08
N ASP A 144 -8.02 8.59 2.87
CA ASP A 144 -7.71 7.31 2.22
C ASP A 144 -8.15 6.13 3.10
N SER A 145 -7.86 6.18 4.40
CA SER A 145 -8.34 5.19 5.37
C SER A 145 -9.87 5.16 5.48
N PHE A 146 -10.52 6.34 5.47
CA PHE A 146 -11.98 6.43 5.38
C PHE A 146 -12.51 5.75 4.11
N THR A 147 -11.87 6.01 2.97
CA THR A 147 -12.27 5.45 1.66
C THR A 147 -12.17 3.92 1.66
N ASN A 148 -11.14 3.36 2.30
CA ASN A 148 -11.01 1.91 2.49
C ASN A 148 -12.13 1.35 3.39
N CYS A 149 -12.49 2.03 4.48
CA CYS A 149 -13.59 1.59 5.33
C CYS A 149 -14.96 1.70 4.66
N LEU A 150 -15.18 2.75 3.86
CA LEU A 150 -16.37 2.89 3.03
C LEU A 150 -16.46 1.75 2.00
N HIS A 151 -15.33 1.37 1.41
CA HIS A 151 -15.24 0.22 0.51
C HIS A 151 -15.68 -1.07 1.22
N SER A 152 -15.03 -1.44 2.33
CA SER A 152 -15.35 -2.67 3.05
C SER A 152 -16.82 -2.72 3.50
N PHE A 153 -17.38 -1.60 3.96
CA PHE A 153 -18.80 -1.47 4.26
C PHE A 153 -19.68 -1.74 3.04
N ALA A 154 -19.45 -1.03 1.92
CA ALA A 154 -20.25 -1.18 0.71
C ALA A 154 -20.25 -2.63 0.22
N VAL A 155 -19.11 -3.28 0.34
CA VAL A 155 -18.89 -4.65 -0.05
C VAL A 155 -19.65 -5.64 0.84
N ASP A 156 -19.63 -5.45 2.16
CA ASP A 156 -20.38 -6.31 3.09
C ASP A 156 -21.88 -6.07 3.03
N ALA A 157 -22.30 -4.83 2.83
CA ALA A 157 -23.69 -4.49 2.48
C ALA A 157 -24.12 -5.23 1.21
N ALA A 158 -23.27 -5.27 0.16
CA ALA A 158 -23.55 -6.01 -1.07
C ALA A 158 -23.79 -7.51 -0.81
N LYS A 159 -23.05 -8.12 0.12
CA LYS A 159 -23.25 -9.53 0.52
C LYS A 159 -24.62 -9.73 1.17
N ALA A 160 -24.98 -8.86 2.11
CA ALA A 160 -26.22 -9.01 2.88
C ALA A 160 -27.48 -8.85 2.00
N PHE A 161 -27.41 -8.01 0.96
CA PHE A 161 -28.52 -7.78 0.03
C PHE A 161 -28.47 -8.62 -1.25
N LYS A 162 -27.73 -9.73 -1.23
CA LYS A 162 -27.76 -10.70 -2.31
C LYS A 162 -29.03 -11.56 -2.14
N ASP A 163 -29.95 -11.49 -3.10
CA ASP A 163 -31.16 -12.32 -3.09
C ASP A 163 -30.78 -13.81 -3.01
N LYS A 164 -31.26 -14.49 -1.97
CA LYS A 164 -31.01 -15.92 -1.74
C LYS A 164 -31.64 -16.84 -2.79
N ASP A 165 -32.52 -16.31 -3.63
CA ASP A 165 -33.30 -17.10 -4.61
C ASP A 165 -32.74 -17.04 -6.03
N GLU A 166 -31.71 -16.23 -6.30
CA GLU A 166 -30.92 -16.33 -7.52
C GLU A 166 -29.52 -16.86 -7.16
N LEU A 167 -29.17 -18.00 -7.76
CA LEU A 167 -27.86 -18.67 -7.81
C LEU A 167 -27.70 -19.91 -6.94
N GLU A 168 -27.75 -21.06 -7.61
CA GLU A 168 -26.74 -22.10 -7.40
C GLU A 168 -25.38 -21.41 -7.27
N GLU A 169 -24.73 -21.53 -6.11
CA GLU A 169 -23.45 -20.90 -5.78
C GLU A 169 -22.36 -21.37 -6.74
N GLU A 170 -22.22 -20.69 -7.88
CA GLU A 170 -20.97 -20.70 -8.62
C GLU A 170 -20.02 -19.75 -7.86
N THR A 171 -19.32 -20.29 -6.87
CA THR A 171 -18.35 -19.53 -6.08
C THR A 171 -17.18 -19.10 -6.97
N ALA A 172 -16.84 -17.82 -6.90
CA ALA A 172 -15.67 -17.24 -7.58
C ALA A 172 -14.47 -17.14 -6.61
N GLY A 173 -14.29 -18.08 -5.69
CA GLY A 173 -13.22 -18.01 -4.68
C GLY A 173 -13.47 -16.90 -3.65
N ILE A 174 -12.43 -16.11 -3.32
CA ILE A 174 -12.49 -14.99 -2.36
C ILE A 174 -13.14 -13.72 -2.91
N CYS A 175 -13.55 -13.70 -4.19
CA CYS A 175 -14.18 -12.50 -4.77
C CYS A 175 -15.68 -12.45 -4.57
N LYS A 176 -16.17 -11.23 -4.36
CA LYS A 176 -17.57 -10.90 -4.19
C LYS A 176 -18.13 -10.39 -5.53
N ILE A 177 -19.26 -10.94 -5.95
CA ILE A 177 -19.90 -10.57 -7.22
C ILE A 177 -20.85 -9.41 -6.97
N ILE A 178 -20.44 -8.21 -7.36
CA ILE A 178 -21.19 -6.96 -7.27
C ILE A 178 -22.22 -6.86 -8.41
N GLY A 179 -21.84 -7.30 -9.61
CA GLY A 179 -22.76 -7.39 -10.75
C GLY A 179 -22.39 -8.55 -11.65
N TYR A 180 -23.38 -9.36 -12.01
CA TYR A 180 -23.15 -10.53 -12.85
C TYR A 180 -22.74 -10.12 -14.27
N PRO A 181 -21.57 -10.58 -14.76
CA PRO A 181 -21.23 -10.40 -16.17
C PRO A 181 -22.29 -11.05 -17.05
N SER A 182 -22.93 -10.26 -17.90
CA SER A 182 -23.99 -10.74 -18.80
C SER A 182 -23.42 -11.59 -19.94
N ASP A 183 -22.18 -11.30 -20.35
CA ASP A 183 -21.46 -12.09 -21.35
C ASP A 183 -20.83 -13.34 -20.70
N PRO A 184 -21.14 -14.56 -21.19
CA PRO A 184 -20.61 -15.80 -20.60
C PRO A 184 -19.08 -15.90 -20.64
N LYS A 185 -18.43 -15.38 -21.69
CA LYS A 185 -16.97 -15.46 -21.81
C LYS A 185 -16.29 -14.52 -20.80
N THR A 186 -16.79 -13.29 -20.67
CA THR A 186 -16.35 -12.32 -19.67
C THR A 186 -16.51 -12.90 -18.26
N ARG A 187 -17.66 -13.55 -17.99
CA ARG A 187 -17.90 -14.23 -16.71
C ARG A 187 -16.86 -15.28 -16.40
N GLU A 188 -16.63 -16.20 -17.34
CA GLU A 188 -15.65 -17.28 -17.19
C GLU A 188 -14.27 -16.75 -16.85
N ILE A 189 -13.84 -15.68 -17.52
CA ILE A 189 -12.53 -15.08 -17.35
C ILE A 189 -12.39 -14.38 -16.00
N LEU A 190 -13.35 -13.53 -15.61
CA LEU A 190 -13.30 -12.84 -14.31
C LEU A 190 -13.36 -13.84 -13.14
N PHE A 191 -14.16 -14.90 -13.27
CA PHE A 191 -14.27 -15.95 -12.25
C PHE A 191 -12.99 -16.76 -12.15
N LYS A 192 -12.35 -17.07 -13.29
CA LYS A 192 -11.07 -17.78 -13.31
C LYS A 192 -9.93 -16.92 -12.77
N ALA A 193 -9.89 -15.64 -13.12
CA ALA A 193 -8.94 -14.69 -12.56
C ALA A 193 -9.07 -14.64 -11.03
N CYS A 194 -10.29 -14.55 -10.51
CA CYS A 194 -10.47 -14.57 -9.06
C CYS A 194 -10.08 -15.90 -8.41
N LYS A 195 -10.50 -17.05 -8.97
CA LYS A 195 -10.11 -18.36 -8.43
C LYS A 195 -8.59 -18.53 -8.41
N THR A 196 -7.90 -17.99 -9.41
CA THR A 196 -6.44 -17.94 -9.43
C THR A 196 -5.91 -17.07 -8.30
N PHE A 197 -6.40 -15.83 -8.16
CA PHE A 197 -6.01 -14.94 -7.05
C PHE A 197 -6.20 -15.64 -5.69
N ALA A 198 -7.41 -16.15 -5.42
CA ALA A 198 -7.76 -16.89 -4.22
C ALA A 198 -6.78 -18.03 -3.90
N LYS A 199 -6.53 -18.90 -4.89
CA LYS A 199 -5.60 -20.03 -4.75
C LYS A 199 -4.21 -19.57 -4.34
N TRP A 200 -3.70 -18.51 -4.96
CA TRP A 200 -2.36 -18.01 -4.70
C TRP A 200 -2.26 -17.19 -3.41
N VAL A 201 -3.35 -16.56 -2.95
CA VAL A 201 -3.42 -15.99 -1.60
C VAL A 201 -3.30 -17.12 -0.57
N ASP A 202 -4.09 -18.18 -0.70
CA ASP A 202 -4.05 -19.34 0.22
C ASP A 202 -2.67 -20.02 0.21
N GLU A 203 -2.08 -20.25 -0.97
CA GLU A 203 -0.77 -20.89 -1.10
C GLU A 203 0.37 -20.03 -0.55
N ASN A 204 0.19 -18.71 -0.52
CA ASN A 204 1.17 -17.77 0.02
C ASN A 204 0.83 -17.28 1.44
N GLU A 205 -0.24 -17.77 2.06
CA GLU A 205 -0.79 -17.28 3.34
C GLU A 205 0.29 -17.16 4.44
N TRP A 206 1.21 -18.13 4.49
CA TRP A 206 2.26 -18.23 5.52
C TRP A 206 3.40 -17.23 5.31
N TRP A 207 3.43 -16.57 4.15
CA TRP A 207 4.45 -15.61 3.78
C TRP A 207 3.97 -14.16 3.89
N TYR A 208 2.69 -13.93 4.17
CA TYR A 208 2.19 -12.60 4.48
C TYR A 208 2.31 -12.31 5.98
N SER A 209 2.42 -11.03 6.36
CA SER A 209 1.99 -10.68 7.71
C SER A 209 0.50 -10.97 7.82
N SER A 210 0.02 -11.38 8.99
CA SER A 210 -1.41 -11.59 9.21
C SER A 210 -2.26 -10.35 8.85
N ALA A 211 -1.67 -9.16 8.92
CA ALA A 211 -2.32 -7.90 8.55
C ALA A 211 -2.53 -7.76 7.03
N ASP A 212 -1.73 -8.42 6.19
CA ASP A 212 -1.90 -8.39 4.73
C ASP A 212 -2.81 -9.51 4.22
N THR A 213 -2.85 -10.65 4.92
CA THR A 213 -3.68 -11.80 4.52
C THR A 213 -5.16 -11.57 4.77
N ASP A 214 -5.51 -10.92 5.89
CA ASP A 214 -6.90 -10.63 6.26
C ASP A 214 -7.58 -9.62 5.32
N GLU A 215 -6.81 -8.85 4.55
CA GLU A 215 -7.30 -7.74 3.71
C GLU A 215 -7.33 -8.07 2.19
N GLN A 216 -6.83 -9.24 1.75
CA GLN A 216 -6.86 -9.59 0.33
C GLN A 216 -8.25 -10.10 -0.09
N GLU A 217 -8.94 -9.31 -0.91
CA GLU A 217 -10.23 -9.66 -1.49
C GLU A 217 -10.37 -9.13 -2.91
N GLY A 218 -11.40 -9.57 -3.63
CA GLY A 218 -11.70 -9.01 -4.95
C GLY A 218 -13.18 -8.79 -5.20
N LEU A 219 -13.48 -7.89 -6.14
CA LEU A 219 -14.83 -7.51 -6.53
C LEU A 219 -15.05 -7.74 -8.01
N ILE A 220 -16.06 -8.54 -8.36
CA ILE A 220 -16.46 -8.78 -9.74
C ILE A 220 -17.64 -7.88 -10.08
N PHE A 221 -17.41 -6.97 -11.02
CA PHE A 221 -18.41 -6.16 -11.69
C PHE A 221 -18.74 -6.76 -13.06
N PRO A 222 -19.77 -6.26 -13.77
CA PRO A 222 -20.20 -6.86 -15.03
C PRO A 222 -19.11 -7.01 -16.10
N ASN A 223 -18.10 -6.12 -16.12
CA ASN A 223 -17.01 -6.18 -17.09
C ASN A 223 -15.60 -6.04 -16.47
N LYS A 224 -15.51 -5.87 -15.15
CA LYS A 224 -14.24 -5.60 -14.48
C LYS A 224 -14.10 -6.39 -13.19
N ILE A 225 -12.86 -6.63 -12.78
CA ILE A 225 -12.53 -7.18 -11.47
C ILE A 225 -11.55 -6.24 -10.77
N GLN A 226 -11.78 -5.96 -9.49
CA GLN A 226 -10.87 -5.21 -8.65
C GLN A 226 -10.28 -6.13 -7.58
N PHE A 227 -9.03 -5.92 -7.18
CA PHE A 227 -8.45 -6.61 -6.03
C PHE A 227 -7.87 -5.60 -5.03
N THR A 228 -8.05 -5.93 -3.76
CA THR A 228 -7.33 -5.31 -2.64
C THR A 228 -6.05 -6.11 -2.41
N ILE A 229 -4.92 -5.42 -2.35
CA ILE A 229 -3.58 -6.01 -2.37
C ILE A 229 -2.81 -5.47 -1.16
N GLY A 230 -2.64 -6.31 -0.14
CA GLY A 230 -2.00 -5.95 1.14
C GLY A 230 -2.85 -5.07 2.03
N GLY A 231 -2.37 -4.83 3.26
CA GLY A 231 -3.01 -3.97 4.26
C GLY A 231 -2.59 -2.50 4.21
N TYR A 232 -1.73 -2.13 3.24
CA TYR A 232 -1.26 -0.76 3.08
C TYR A 232 -2.29 0.11 2.34
N VAL A 233 -2.47 1.35 2.83
CA VAL A 233 -3.42 2.31 2.26
C VAL A 233 -3.04 2.68 0.81
N GLY A 234 -4.06 2.79 -0.06
CA GLY A 234 -3.89 3.40 -1.37
C GLY A 234 -3.39 2.46 -2.47
N HIS A 235 -3.49 1.13 -2.36
CA HIS A 235 -3.29 0.26 -3.53
C HIS A 235 -4.61 0.10 -4.30
N LYS A 236 -4.61 0.42 -5.60
CA LYS A 236 -5.75 0.13 -6.49
C LYS A 236 -5.28 -0.94 -7.47
N SER A 237 -6.00 -2.04 -7.60
CA SER A 237 -5.85 -2.93 -8.75
C SER A 237 -7.19 -3.17 -9.41
N GLU A 238 -7.26 -2.95 -10.72
CA GLU A 238 -8.48 -3.08 -11.50
C GLU A 238 -8.15 -3.64 -12.87
N ILE A 239 -8.84 -4.70 -13.27
CA ILE A 239 -8.77 -5.27 -14.62
C ILE A 239 -10.13 -5.07 -15.27
N ASP A 240 -10.20 -4.21 -16.28
CA ASP A 240 -11.41 -3.95 -17.06
C ASP A 240 -11.32 -4.65 -18.42
N LEU A 241 -12.19 -5.64 -18.65
CA LEU A 241 -12.24 -6.42 -19.88
C LEU A 241 -13.00 -5.73 -21.02
N LYS A 242 -13.77 -4.69 -20.72
CA LYS A 242 -14.45 -3.89 -21.75
C LYS A 242 -13.47 -2.90 -22.37
N ASP A 243 -12.70 -2.21 -21.54
CA ASP A 243 -11.70 -1.25 -21.97
C ASP A 243 -10.34 -1.91 -22.24
N MET A 244 -10.21 -3.21 -21.94
CA MET A 244 -9.02 -4.05 -22.16
C MET A 244 -7.78 -3.47 -21.47
N GLU A 245 -7.96 -3.08 -20.21
CA GLU A 245 -6.98 -2.32 -19.43
C GLU A 245 -6.80 -2.92 -18.04
N PHE A 246 -5.56 -2.92 -17.58
CA PHE A 246 -5.21 -3.16 -16.19
C PHE A 246 -4.66 -1.89 -15.57
N LEU A 247 -5.23 -1.51 -14.43
CA LEU A 247 -4.79 -0.40 -13.60
C LEU A 247 -4.18 -0.93 -12.32
N TYR A 248 -2.97 -0.49 -11.99
CA TYR A 248 -2.30 -0.74 -10.70
C TYR A 248 -1.80 0.57 -10.12
N TYR A 249 -2.16 0.88 -8.89
CA TYR A 249 -1.65 2.06 -8.19
C TYR A 249 -0.91 1.65 -6.93
N ASP A 250 0.26 2.27 -6.75
CA ASP A 250 1.14 2.07 -5.60
C ASP A 250 1.89 3.37 -5.29
N HIS A 251 1.89 3.78 -4.02
CA HIS A 251 2.53 5.00 -3.56
C HIS A 251 4.08 4.90 -3.56
N HIS A 252 4.64 3.71 -3.72
CA HIS A 252 6.08 3.46 -3.74
C HIS A 252 6.62 3.33 -5.17
N TYR A 253 7.43 4.31 -5.58
CA TYR A 253 7.97 4.40 -6.95
C TYR A 253 8.73 3.17 -7.42
N ALA A 254 9.60 2.61 -6.58
CA ALA A 254 10.37 1.43 -6.96
C ALA A 254 9.46 0.22 -7.23
N ARG A 255 8.36 0.06 -6.48
CA ARG A 255 7.42 -1.05 -6.65
C ARG A 255 6.62 -0.91 -7.92
N ALA A 256 6.07 0.27 -8.15
CA ALA A 256 5.30 0.54 -9.35
C ALA A 256 6.17 0.43 -10.62
N GLU A 257 7.43 0.89 -10.58
CA GLU A 257 8.38 0.65 -11.68
C GLU A 257 8.75 -0.82 -11.87
N ALA A 258 8.94 -1.57 -10.77
CA ALA A 258 9.20 -3.01 -10.85
C ALA A 258 8.00 -3.78 -11.41
N ALA A 259 6.78 -3.45 -10.98
CA ALA A 259 5.56 -4.08 -11.46
C ALA A 259 5.36 -3.78 -12.95
N LYS A 260 5.61 -2.53 -13.36
CA LYS A 260 5.62 -2.15 -14.77
C LYS A 260 6.62 -2.98 -15.57
N TYR A 261 7.86 -3.09 -15.09
CA TYR A 261 8.90 -3.87 -15.76
C TYR A 261 8.47 -5.34 -15.93
N ALA A 262 7.93 -5.95 -14.89
CA ALA A 262 7.43 -7.32 -14.92
C ALA A 262 6.26 -7.49 -15.91
N LEU A 263 5.30 -6.58 -15.93
CA LEU A 263 4.15 -6.62 -16.85
C LEU A 263 4.58 -6.42 -18.32
N GLU A 264 5.49 -5.48 -18.58
CA GLU A 264 6.00 -5.18 -19.93
C GLU A 264 6.92 -6.28 -20.46
N ARG A 265 7.73 -6.91 -19.60
CA ARG A 265 8.70 -7.92 -20.04
C ARG A 265 8.18 -9.34 -19.93
N GLY A 266 7.43 -9.63 -18.87
CA GLY A 266 6.91 -10.96 -18.58
C GLY A 266 5.63 -11.29 -19.32
N LEU A 267 4.65 -10.37 -19.30
CA LEU A 267 3.40 -10.52 -20.05
C LEU A 267 3.40 -9.77 -21.38
N ASN A 268 4.49 -9.07 -21.70
CA ASN A 268 4.66 -8.32 -22.94
C ASN A 268 3.61 -7.21 -23.10
N LEU A 269 3.03 -6.69 -22.01
CA LEU A 269 1.97 -5.68 -22.08
C LEU A 269 2.53 -4.30 -22.46
N GLU A 270 1.68 -3.44 -23.04
CA GLU A 270 2.02 -2.04 -23.23
C GLU A 270 1.57 -1.26 -22.00
N CYS A 271 2.52 -0.92 -21.12
CA CYS A 271 2.25 -0.16 -19.92
C CYS A 271 2.63 1.32 -20.05
N SER A 272 1.88 2.16 -19.38
CA SER A 272 2.12 3.58 -19.27
C SER A 272 1.98 4.02 -17.82
N GLY A 273 2.67 5.09 -17.49
CA GLY A 273 2.70 5.59 -16.12
C GLY A 273 3.87 5.10 -15.29
N THR A 274 3.84 5.48 -14.02
CA THR A 274 4.93 5.34 -13.04
C THR A 274 4.39 4.83 -11.72
N LEU A 275 3.47 5.54 -11.04
CA LEU A 275 2.83 5.05 -9.81
C LEU A 275 1.45 4.43 -10.04
N GLU A 276 0.65 5.05 -10.92
CA GLU A 276 -0.63 4.50 -11.41
C GLU A 276 -0.38 3.84 -12.78
N LEU A 277 0.09 2.62 -12.78
CA LEU A 277 0.32 1.87 -14.00
C LEU A 277 -1.01 1.63 -14.72
N SER A 278 -1.03 1.93 -16.01
CA SER A 278 -2.08 1.57 -16.94
C SER A 278 -1.47 0.70 -18.03
N CYS A 279 -1.90 -0.55 -18.09
CA CYS A 279 -1.39 -1.55 -19.02
C CYS A 279 -2.50 -2.03 -19.95
N LYS A 280 -2.26 -2.01 -21.26
CA LYS A 280 -3.20 -2.58 -22.24
C LYS A 280 -3.08 -4.10 -22.27
N LEU A 281 -4.21 -4.75 -22.04
CA LEU A 281 -4.35 -6.19 -22.20
C LEU A 281 -4.31 -6.54 -23.70
N LYS A 282 -3.62 -7.63 -24.02
CA LYS A 282 -3.60 -8.19 -25.38
C LYS A 282 -4.75 -9.15 -25.61
N SER A 283 -5.11 -9.87 -24.56
CA SER A 283 -6.30 -10.70 -24.55
C SER A 283 -6.93 -10.73 -23.17
N PRO A 284 -8.24 -11.04 -23.07
CA PRO A 284 -8.91 -11.15 -21.79
C PRO A 284 -8.25 -12.15 -20.82
N GLU A 285 -7.57 -13.17 -21.35
CA GLU A 285 -6.86 -14.18 -20.57
C GLU A 285 -5.67 -13.62 -19.79
N ASP A 286 -5.11 -12.47 -20.18
CA ASP A 286 -4.08 -11.76 -19.42
C ASP A 286 -4.56 -11.43 -17.99
N ALA A 287 -5.87 -11.26 -17.79
CA ALA A 287 -6.46 -11.02 -16.48
C ALA A 287 -6.12 -12.11 -15.45
N ILE A 288 -5.98 -13.37 -15.90
CA ILE A 288 -5.70 -14.51 -15.01
C ILE A 288 -4.24 -14.48 -14.54
N GLU A 289 -3.32 -14.15 -15.45
CA GLU A 289 -1.90 -14.05 -15.13
C GLU A 289 -1.61 -12.82 -14.27
N ILE A 290 -2.28 -11.69 -14.55
CA ILE A 290 -2.22 -10.49 -13.72
C ILE A 290 -2.75 -10.80 -12.32
N ALA A 291 -3.93 -11.44 -12.20
CA ALA A 291 -4.47 -11.83 -10.91
C ALA A 291 -3.49 -12.69 -10.09
N ARG A 292 -2.79 -13.64 -10.73
CA ARG A 292 -1.70 -14.37 -10.06
C ARG A 292 -0.56 -13.44 -9.63
N PHE A 293 -0.08 -12.56 -10.50
CA PHE A 293 1.03 -11.66 -10.22
C PHE A 293 0.73 -10.74 -9.02
N LEU A 294 -0.50 -10.26 -8.88
CA LEU A 294 -0.91 -9.35 -7.82
C LEU A 294 -0.68 -9.90 -6.41
N THR A 295 -0.72 -11.23 -6.22
CA THR A 295 -0.47 -11.83 -4.89
C THR A 295 0.99 -11.70 -4.46
N PHE A 296 1.92 -11.49 -5.39
CA PHE A 296 3.35 -11.36 -5.06
C PHE A 296 3.76 -9.94 -4.63
N LEU A 297 2.87 -8.96 -4.80
CA LEU A 297 3.21 -7.55 -4.56
C LEU A 297 3.33 -7.20 -3.06
N PRO A 298 2.36 -7.54 -2.17
CA PRO A 298 2.43 -7.17 -0.74
C PRO A 298 3.51 -7.91 0.02
N SER A 299 3.68 -9.19 -0.27
CA SER A 299 4.58 -10.07 0.48
C SER A 299 6.03 -9.61 0.35
N MET A 300 6.41 -9.01 -0.77
CA MET A 300 7.78 -8.55 -0.98
C MET A 300 8.20 -7.38 -0.09
N ASP A 301 7.28 -6.58 0.45
CA ASP A 301 7.62 -5.40 1.27
C ASP A 301 8.09 -5.70 2.69
N ILE A 302 7.41 -6.63 3.36
CA ILE A 302 7.75 -7.00 4.73
C ILE A 302 9.09 -7.73 4.74
N HIS A 303 9.23 -8.69 3.83
CA HIS A 303 10.42 -9.50 3.75
C HIS A 303 11.61 -8.71 3.24
N LEU A 304 11.45 -7.68 2.39
CA LEU A 304 12.56 -6.80 2.03
C LEU A 304 13.12 -6.04 3.24
N ASN A 305 12.27 -5.55 4.14
CA ASN A 305 12.73 -4.87 5.34
C ASN A 305 13.38 -5.84 6.33
N GLU A 306 12.80 -7.03 6.51
CA GLU A 306 13.36 -8.09 7.35
C GLU A 306 14.70 -8.60 6.80
N ILE A 307 14.78 -8.90 5.51
CA ILE A 307 16.02 -9.33 4.82
C ILE A 307 17.07 -8.21 4.87
N ALA A 308 16.70 -6.96 4.62
CA ALA A 308 17.64 -5.84 4.74
C ALA A 308 18.19 -5.72 6.15
N HIS A 309 17.35 -5.95 7.16
CA HIS A 309 17.75 -5.93 8.57
C HIS A 309 18.66 -7.10 8.92
N ASP A 310 18.34 -8.33 8.48
CA ASP A 310 19.15 -9.52 8.71
C ASP A 310 20.52 -9.38 8.05
N ILE A 311 20.59 -8.95 6.78
CA ILE A 311 21.85 -8.71 6.05
C ILE A 311 22.67 -7.62 6.76
N ALA A 312 22.05 -6.52 7.17
CA ALA A 312 22.75 -5.46 7.90
C ALA A 312 23.28 -5.93 9.26
N SER A 313 22.52 -6.79 9.96
CA SER A 313 22.90 -7.37 11.25
C SER A 313 24.04 -8.38 11.13
N GLU A 314 23.95 -9.33 10.21
CA GLU A 314 25.00 -10.33 9.97
C GLU A 314 26.31 -9.68 9.53
N ARG A 315 26.25 -8.67 8.64
CA ARG A 315 27.43 -7.90 8.26
C ARG A 315 28.01 -7.14 9.45
N SER A 316 27.17 -6.57 10.31
CA SER A 316 27.61 -5.90 11.54
C SER A 316 28.34 -6.86 12.49
N GLU A 317 27.81 -8.07 12.70
CA GLU A 317 28.45 -9.10 13.54
C GLU A 317 29.78 -9.59 12.94
N MET A 318 29.85 -9.79 11.62
CA MET A 318 31.10 -10.11 10.94
C MET A 318 32.14 -8.98 11.07
N CYS A 319 31.71 -7.72 10.95
CA CYS A 319 32.59 -6.55 11.12
C CYS A 319 33.18 -6.51 12.53
N GLU A 320 32.38 -6.75 13.58
CA GLU A 320 32.87 -6.79 14.96
C GLU A 320 33.94 -7.88 15.13
N VAL A 321 33.72 -9.08 14.57
CA VAL A 321 34.68 -10.19 14.68
C VAL A 321 35.99 -9.91 13.94
N GLU A 322 35.95 -9.35 12.72
CA GLU A 322 37.17 -9.07 11.93
C GLU A 322 37.98 -7.89 12.49
N CYS A 323 37.33 -6.81 12.95
CA CYS A 323 38.01 -5.67 13.52
C CYS A 323 38.60 -5.93 14.92
N HIS A 324 37.97 -6.80 15.73
CA HIS A 324 38.52 -7.21 17.02
C HIS A 324 39.64 -8.24 16.90
N ALA A 325 39.81 -8.89 15.74
CA ALA A 325 40.83 -9.92 15.53
C ALA A 325 42.21 -9.35 15.23
N ASP A 326 42.32 -8.23 14.49
CA ASP A 326 43.61 -7.57 14.19
C ASP A 326 43.44 -6.05 13.89
N PRO A 327 43.24 -5.21 14.91
CA PRO A 327 42.93 -3.78 14.73
C PRO A 327 44.08 -2.97 14.12
N GLU A 328 45.34 -3.39 14.28
CA GLU A 328 46.52 -2.64 13.79
C GLU A 328 46.66 -2.63 12.26
N ASP A 329 46.05 -3.59 11.55
CA ASP A 329 46.16 -3.70 10.09
C ASP A 329 45.14 -2.82 9.33
N TYR A 330 44.12 -2.30 10.02
CA TYR A 330 42.97 -1.64 9.40
C TYR A 330 42.60 -0.29 10.02
N ILE A 331 43.12 0.01 11.22
CA ILE A 331 42.76 1.21 11.98
C ILE A 331 44.00 2.08 12.14
N ASP A 332 43.94 3.33 11.68
CA ASP A 332 44.97 4.33 11.91
C ASP A 332 44.73 4.97 13.29
N TYR A 333 45.17 4.26 14.33
CA TYR A 333 44.98 4.68 15.71
C TYR A 333 45.66 6.02 16.01
N ASP A 334 46.82 6.28 15.41
CA ASP A 334 47.55 7.54 15.58
C ASP A 334 46.74 8.73 15.02
N SER A 335 46.06 8.54 13.89
CA SER A 335 45.12 9.53 13.34
C SER A 335 43.94 9.80 14.29
N CYS A 336 43.34 8.75 14.87
CA CYS A 336 42.25 8.92 15.84
C CYS A 336 42.69 9.66 17.12
N VAL A 337 43.90 9.41 17.59
CA VAL A 337 44.48 10.11 18.75
C VAL A 337 44.71 11.59 18.42
N GLU A 338 45.30 11.91 17.26
CA GLU A 338 45.53 13.30 16.86
C GLU A 338 44.23 14.10 16.71
N ASP A 339 43.20 13.54 16.07
CA ASP A 339 41.91 14.20 15.89
C ASP A 339 41.18 14.41 17.24
N CYS A 340 41.24 13.42 18.14
CA CYS A 340 40.57 13.49 19.44
C CYS A 340 41.29 14.38 20.47
N GLU A 341 42.62 14.49 20.38
CA GLU A 341 43.39 15.46 21.18
C GLU A 341 43.02 16.91 20.86
N ILE A 342 42.66 17.19 19.60
CA ILE A 342 42.22 18.52 19.15
C ILE A 342 40.81 18.84 19.68
N SER A 343 39.93 17.85 19.81
CA SER A 343 38.52 18.05 20.18
C SER A 343 38.20 17.98 21.68
N CYS A 344 39.01 17.29 22.49
CA CYS A 344 38.72 17.02 23.91
C CYS A 344 39.62 17.73 24.94
N ASP A 345 40.55 18.62 24.52
CA ASP A 345 41.48 19.37 25.40
C ASP A 345 42.20 18.48 26.46
N GLU A 346 42.11 18.75 27.78
CA GLU A 346 42.75 17.95 28.85
C GLU A 346 41.81 16.91 29.50
N ASP A 347 40.58 16.73 28.99
CA ASP A 347 39.62 15.78 29.56
C ASP A 347 39.89 14.35 29.06
N GLU A 348 40.52 13.54 29.90
CA GLU A 348 40.88 12.16 29.54
C GLU A 348 39.66 11.25 29.30
N ALA A 349 38.53 11.48 29.97
CA ALA A 349 37.33 10.67 29.74
C ALA A 349 36.71 10.96 28.37
N CYS A 350 36.75 12.23 27.94
CA CYS A 350 36.34 12.63 26.59
C CYS A 350 37.28 12.04 25.53
N LYS A 351 38.60 12.04 25.77
CA LYS A 351 39.58 11.47 24.84
C LYS A 351 39.37 9.98 24.64
N GLU A 352 39.19 9.23 25.73
CA GLU A 352 38.98 7.78 25.66
C GLU A 352 37.70 7.45 24.88
N GLU A 353 36.59 8.13 25.17
CA GLU A 353 35.31 7.93 24.46
C GLU A 353 35.36 8.38 22.99
N CYS A 354 36.12 9.44 22.68
CA CYS A 354 36.34 9.93 21.32
C CYS A 354 37.19 8.97 20.49
N ILE A 355 38.30 8.48 21.04
CA ILE A 355 39.20 7.55 20.37
C ILE A 355 38.45 6.24 20.08
N ASP A 356 37.71 5.71 21.05
CA ASP A 356 36.88 4.52 20.85
C ASP A 356 35.85 4.73 19.73
N SER A 357 35.18 5.89 19.69
CA SER A 357 34.23 6.21 18.62
C SER A 357 34.89 6.35 17.24
N CYS A 358 36.08 6.94 17.17
CA CYS A 358 36.85 7.08 15.93
C CYS A 358 37.31 5.72 15.39
N VAL A 359 37.84 4.86 16.26
CA VAL A 359 38.25 3.49 15.96
C VAL A 359 37.07 2.67 15.44
N ILE A 360 35.89 2.78 16.08
CA ILE A 360 34.65 2.13 15.62
C ILE A 360 34.23 2.60 14.22
N ASN A 361 34.36 3.90 13.93
CA ASN A 361 33.98 4.46 12.64
C ASN A 361 34.95 4.06 11.53
N GLN A 362 36.27 4.10 11.77
CA GLN A 362 37.26 3.61 10.80
C GLN A 362 37.08 2.12 10.50
N CYS A 363 36.76 1.32 11.53
CA CYS A 363 36.37 -0.08 11.35
C CYS A 363 35.12 -0.25 10.47
N ALA A 364 34.10 0.59 10.67
CA ALA A 364 32.89 0.55 9.85
C ALA A 364 33.17 0.87 8.37
N ASP A 365 34.07 1.82 8.08
CA ASP A 365 34.44 2.21 6.72
C ASP A 365 35.26 1.12 6.00
N VAL A 366 36.19 0.45 6.70
CA VAL A 366 37.04 -0.59 6.10
C VAL A 366 36.28 -1.88 5.82
N CYS A 367 35.39 -2.28 6.73
CA CYS A 367 34.60 -3.51 6.57
C CYS A 367 33.40 -3.34 5.62
N GLY A 368 33.20 -2.16 5.02
CA GLY A 368 32.09 -1.89 4.12
C GLY A 368 30.73 -2.01 4.81
N ARG A 369 30.65 -1.56 6.07
CA ARG A 369 29.44 -1.61 6.89
C ARG A 369 28.38 -0.74 6.23
N ARG A 370 27.49 -1.38 5.46
CA ARG A 370 26.35 -0.71 4.85
C ARG A 370 25.30 -0.41 5.91
N THR A 371 24.78 0.80 5.86
CA THR A 371 23.60 1.16 6.63
C THR A 371 22.41 0.32 6.16
N LEU A 372 21.42 0.16 7.04
CA LEU A 372 20.14 -0.46 6.68
C LEU A 372 19.54 0.19 5.41
N GLU A 373 19.72 1.50 5.24
CA GLU A 373 19.14 2.21 4.11
C GLU A 373 19.89 1.97 2.79
N GLU A 374 21.21 1.82 2.82
CA GLU A 374 21.98 1.41 1.64
C GLU A 374 21.63 -0.01 1.18
N THR A 375 21.41 -0.93 2.14
CA THR A 375 20.96 -2.30 1.84
C THR A 375 19.54 -2.32 1.26
N LYS A 376 18.63 -1.50 1.80
CA LYS A 376 17.29 -1.33 1.23
C LYS A 376 17.31 -0.74 -0.18
N GLU A 377 18.20 0.21 -0.46
CA GLU A 377 18.31 0.82 -1.79
C GLU A 377 18.78 -0.21 -2.82
N GLU A 378 19.79 -1.01 -2.50
CA GLU A 378 20.26 -2.10 -3.38
C GLU A 378 19.21 -3.19 -3.59
N LEU A 379 18.54 -3.66 -2.52
CA LEU A 379 17.47 -4.63 -2.66
C LEU A 379 16.28 -4.06 -3.47
N SER A 380 16.02 -2.75 -3.36
CA SER A 380 15.04 -2.05 -4.17
C SER A 380 15.42 -1.97 -5.65
N GLU A 381 16.72 -1.96 -5.98
CA GLU A 381 17.18 -2.08 -7.37
C GLU A 381 16.92 -3.48 -7.94
N ASN A 382 17.00 -4.51 -7.09
CA ASN A 382 16.79 -5.91 -7.45
C ASN A 382 15.31 -6.35 -7.51
N LEU A 383 14.39 -5.55 -6.95
CA LEU A 383 12.93 -5.77 -7.02
C LEU A 383 12.42 -6.10 -8.42
N ARG A 384 12.99 -5.46 -9.45
CA ARG A 384 12.61 -5.65 -10.86
C ARG A 384 12.78 -7.09 -11.33
N ASP A 385 13.91 -7.71 -10.99
CA ASP A 385 14.23 -9.06 -11.44
C ASP A 385 13.36 -10.09 -10.73
N LEU A 386 13.03 -9.86 -9.46
CA LEU A 386 12.17 -10.72 -8.66
C LEU A 386 10.72 -10.69 -9.15
N TYR A 387 10.15 -9.49 -9.38
CA TYR A 387 8.81 -9.38 -9.97
C TYR A 387 8.76 -9.96 -11.38
N TYR A 388 9.83 -9.79 -12.17
CA TYR A 388 9.94 -10.40 -13.49
C TYR A 388 9.98 -11.93 -13.41
N LYS A 389 10.70 -12.52 -12.46
CA LYS A 389 10.69 -13.97 -12.22
C LYS A 389 9.30 -14.45 -11.80
N ALA A 390 8.67 -13.79 -10.82
CA ALA A 390 7.35 -14.15 -10.31
C ALA A 390 6.28 -14.24 -11.44
N ILE A 391 6.34 -13.32 -12.40
CA ILE A 391 5.40 -13.30 -13.51
C ILE A 391 5.77 -14.26 -14.66
N THR A 392 7.04 -14.64 -14.83
CA THR A 392 7.49 -15.49 -15.94
C THR A 392 7.63 -16.97 -15.59
N ASP A 393 7.98 -17.31 -14.35
CA ASP A 393 8.06 -18.70 -13.90
C ASP A 393 6.74 -19.10 -13.24
N ARG A 394 6.01 -20.03 -13.87
CA ARG A 394 4.68 -20.50 -13.40
C ARG A 394 4.74 -21.59 -12.33
N SER A 395 5.91 -22.19 -12.11
CA SER A 395 6.16 -23.14 -11.03
C SER A 395 6.59 -22.47 -9.74
N MET A 396 7.10 -21.25 -9.83
CA MET A 396 7.65 -20.52 -8.70
C MET A 396 6.57 -20.19 -7.67
N ASN A 397 6.84 -20.58 -6.43
CA ASN A 397 6.11 -20.14 -5.24
C ASN A 397 6.91 -19.03 -4.53
N TYR A 398 6.29 -18.37 -3.56
CA TYR A 398 6.93 -17.25 -2.87
C TYR A 398 8.19 -17.65 -2.07
N GLY A 399 8.25 -18.88 -1.55
CA GLY A 399 9.44 -19.40 -0.87
C GLY A 399 10.67 -19.46 -1.78
N ASP A 400 10.48 -19.81 -3.05
CA ASP A 400 11.57 -19.84 -4.04
C ASP A 400 12.15 -18.42 -4.29
N ILE A 401 11.29 -17.39 -4.22
CA ILE A 401 11.69 -15.97 -4.38
C ILE A 401 12.55 -15.52 -3.18
N LEU A 402 12.19 -15.96 -1.97
CA LEU A 402 12.92 -15.64 -0.75
C LEU A 402 14.25 -16.38 -0.64
N GLU A 403 14.33 -17.64 -1.07
CA GLU A 403 15.60 -18.36 -1.17
C GLU A 403 16.54 -17.66 -2.16
N ASP A 404 16.05 -17.31 -3.35
CA ASP A 404 16.81 -16.52 -4.33
C ASP A 404 17.29 -15.18 -3.75
N LEU A 405 16.45 -14.49 -2.96
CA LEU A 405 16.79 -13.23 -2.29
C LEU A 405 17.86 -13.39 -1.20
N ARG A 406 17.90 -14.54 -0.51
CA ARG A 406 18.90 -14.86 0.52
C ARG A 406 20.24 -15.31 -0.06
N GLU A 407 20.22 -15.90 -1.25
CA GLU A 407 21.45 -16.31 -1.95
C GLU A 407 22.22 -15.13 -2.56
N TRP A 408 21.54 -14.01 -2.83
CA TRP A 408 22.13 -12.74 -3.27
C TRP A 408 22.78 -11.99 -2.11
#